data_AF-A0A2D5UGE7-F1
#
_entry.id   AF-A0A2D5UGE7-F1
#
_cell.length_a   1.000
_cell.length_b   1.000
_cell.length_c   1.000
_cell.angle_alpha   90.00
_cell.angle_beta   90.00
_cell.angle_gamma   90.00
#
_symmetry.space_group_name_H-M   'P 1'
#
loop_
_entity.id
_entity.type
_entity.pdbx_description
1 polymer ?
#
loop_
_entity_poly.entity_id
_entity_poly.type
_entity_poly.pdbx_seq_one_letter_code
_entity_poly.pdbx_strand_id
1 'polypeptide(L)'
;MTVLFYIFAAAGAIVFQTTFTEYFFVWTTARPDAMLLVTLYIGVRRGPESGLVTGFFLGLLQDILSGGLLGSNSLSKGLLGYLTGGLVRNIARRNWFFLATLGFFTTLFDVVLWALLSLLFQPELGISTNYWFDSLKTIILNTVLAPFAIHLLSIIEGRIVPSSLGIPYPNRS
;
A
#
# COMPACT_ATOMS: atom_id res chain seq x y z
N MET A 1 19.00 -12.65 -1.88
CA MET A 1 17.78 -13.13 -2.58
C MET A 1 16.53 -12.41 -2.09
N THR A 2 16.37 -12.26 -0.78
CA THR A 2 15.22 -11.60 -0.18
C THR A 2 15.07 -10.12 -0.57
N VAL A 3 16.14 -9.31 -0.53
CA VAL A 3 16.08 -7.89 -0.94
C VAL A 3 15.71 -7.73 -2.42
N LEU A 4 16.26 -8.57 -3.29
CA LEU A 4 15.93 -8.61 -4.72
C LEU A 4 14.43 -8.86 -4.94
N PHE A 5 13.80 -9.75 -4.16
CA PHE A 5 12.36 -9.99 -4.27
C PHE A 5 11.53 -8.72 -4.01
N TYR A 6 11.88 -7.90 -3.00
CA TYR A 6 11.15 -6.65 -2.73
C TYR A 6 11.39 -5.58 -3.79
N ILE A 7 12.60 -5.51 -4.34
CA ILE A 7 12.88 -4.64 -5.48
C ILE A 7 12.02 -5.05 -6.68
N PHE A 8 11.93 -6.36 -6.97
CA PHE A 8 11.06 -6.86 -8.04
C PHE A 8 9.57 -6.64 -7.75
N ALA A 9 9.13 -6.83 -6.51
CA ALA A 9 7.74 -6.56 -6.11
C ALA A 9 7.40 -5.07 -6.23
N ALA A 10 8.32 -4.19 -5.82
CA ALA A 10 8.19 -2.74 -5.98
C ALA A 10 8.16 -2.35 -7.47
N ALA A 11 9.08 -2.88 -8.28
CA ALA A 11 9.11 -2.65 -9.72
C ALA A 11 7.82 -3.14 -10.41
N GLY A 12 7.34 -4.33 -10.06
CA GLY A 12 6.08 -4.88 -10.56
C GLY A 12 4.88 -4.04 -10.14
N ALA A 13 4.86 -3.55 -8.89
CA ALA A 13 3.82 -2.65 -8.42
C ALA A 13 3.82 -1.32 -9.17
N ILE A 14 4.99 -0.77 -9.50
CA ILE A 14 5.11 0.44 -10.33
C ILE A 14 4.50 0.21 -11.71
N VAL A 15 4.91 -0.86 -12.41
CA VAL A 15 4.38 -1.18 -13.75
C VAL A 15 2.88 -1.42 -13.73
N PHE A 16 2.39 -2.13 -12.71
CA PHE A 16 0.96 -2.37 -12.53
C PHE A 16 0.21 -1.07 -12.24
N GLN A 17 0.76 -0.19 -11.40
CA GLN A 17 0.19 1.11 -11.07
C GLN A 17 0.10 2.02 -12.31
N THR A 18 1.17 2.11 -13.10
CA THR A 18 1.19 3.02 -14.26
C THR A 18 0.35 2.50 -15.43
N THR A 19 0.26 1.18 -15.62
CA THR A 19 -0.39 0.59 -16.79
C THR A 19 -1.83 0.17 -16.50
N PHE A 20 -2.03 -0.54 -15.39
CA PHE A 20 -3.30 -1.19 -15.09
C PHE A 20 -4.25 -0.25 -14.36
N THR A 21 -3.76 0.56 -13.41
CA THR A 21 -4.61 1.50 -12.66
C THR A 21 -5.17 2.60 -13.57
N GLU A 22 -4.39 3.12 -14.52
CA GLU A 22 -4.89 4.12 -15.47
C GLU A 22 -5.93 3.52 -16.43
N TYR A 23 -5.68 2.32 -16.97
CA TYR A 23 -6.64 1.63 -17.83
C TYR A 23 -7.94 1.27 -17.10
N PHE A 24 -7.83 0.84 -15.83
CA PHE A 24 -8.97 0.49 -15.00
C PHE A 24 -9.74 1.72 -14.51
N PHE A 25 -9.08 2.85 -14.30
CA PHE A 25 -9.70 4.13 -13.98
C PHE A 25 -10.61 4.62 -15.12
N VAL A 26 -10.18 4.47 -16.37
CA VAL A 26 -10.98 4.83 -17.56
C VAL A 26 -12.29 4.03 -17.62
N TRP A 27 -12.29 2.78 -17.17
CA TRP A 27 -13.47 1.89 -17.23
C TRP A 27 -14.35 1.89 -15.98
N THR A 28 -13.78 2.13 -14.80
CA THR A 28 -14.48 1.91 -13.51
C THR A 28 -14.49 3.12 -12.59
N THR A 29 -13.67 4.14 -12.89
CA THR A 29 -13.36 5.28 -12.02
C THR A 29 -12.77 4.90 -10.65
N ALA A 30 -12.36 3.65 -10.44
CA ALA A 30 -11.64 3.20 -9.26
C ALA A 30 -10.13 3.11 -9.56
N ARG A 31 -9.27 3.57 -8.65
CA ARG A 31 -7.81 3.50 -8.80
C ARG A 31 -7.24 2.50 -7.79
N PRO A 32 -7.02 1.22 -8.16
CA PRO A 32 -6.32 0.28 -7.27
C PRO A 32 -4.94 0.84 -6.89
N ASP A 33 -4.64 0.81 -5.59
CA ASP A 33 -3.35 1.29 -5.05
C ASP A 33 -2.45 0.09 -4.73
N ALA A 34 -1.72 -0.37 -5.74
CA ALA A 34 -0.80 -1.49 -5.60
C ALA A 34 0.39 -1.15 -4.68
N MET A 35 0.83 0.11 -4.69
CA MET A 35 1.95 0.58 -3.87
C MET A 35 1.60 0.55 -2.37
N LEU A 36 0.38 0.92 -2.02
CA LEU A 36 -0.15 0.76 -0.67
C LEU A 36 -0.17 -0.72 -0.29
N LEU A 37 -0.77 -1.59 -1.11
CA LEU A 37 -0.89 -3.02 -0.78
C LEU A 37 0.46 -3.72 -0.59
N VAL A 38 1.46 -3.39 -1.41
CA VAL A 38 2.85 -3.88 -1.22
C VAL A 38 3.44 -3.34 0.08
N THR A 39 3.21 -2.07 0.41
CA THR A 39 3.67 -1.47 1.66
C THR A 39 3.08 -2.19 2.88
N LEU A 40 1.77 -2.46 2.87
CA LEU A 40 1.09 -3.22 3.93
C LEU A 40 1.67 -4.63 4.07
N TYR A 41 1.92 -5.31 2.95
CA TYR A 41 2.54 -6.64 2.94
C TYR A 41 3.91 -6.62 3.63
N ILE A 42 4.77 -5.67 3.25
CA ILE A 42 6.13 -5.55 3.78
C ILE A 42 6.09 -5.20 5.26
N GLY A 43 5.25 -4.25 5.67
CA GLY A 43 5.05 -3.89 7.07
C GLY A 43 4.68 -5.12 7.90
N VAL A 44 3.59 -5.81 7.54
CA VAL A 44 3.12 -7.01 8.25
C VAL A 44 4.17 -8.13 8.27
N ARG A 45 4.99 -8.26 7.23
CA ARG A 45 5.97 -9.35 7.09
C ARG A 45 7.33 -9.07 7.72
N ARG A 46 7.79 -7.83 7.75
CA ARG A 46 9.15 -7.47 8.18
C ARG A 46 9.19 -6.56 9.39
N GLY A 47 8.04 -6.04 9.82
CA GLY A 47 7.93 -5.14 10.94
C GLY A 47 7.91 -3.67 10.52
N PRO A 48 7.81 -2.78 11.53
CA PRO A 48 7.45 -1.38 11.34
C PRO A 48 8.53 -0.58 10.60
N GLU A 49 9.81 -0.80 10.88
CA GLU A 49 10.91 -0.07 10.22
C GLU A 49 10.98 -0.35 8.72
N SER A 50 10.90 -1.63 8.34
CA SER A 50 10.90 -2.02 6.92
C SER A 50 9.67 -1.50 6.20
N GLY A 51 8.49 -1.54 6.84
CA GLY A 51 7.25 -0.97 6.32
C GLY A 51 7.34 0.54 6.11
N LEU A 52 7.92 1.27 7.06
CA LEU A 52 8.13 2.72 6.95
C LEU A 52 9.01 3.07 5.77
N VAL A 53 10.19 2.45 5.67
CA VAL A 53 11.18 2.74 4.64
C VAL A 53 10.60 2.44 3.25
N THR A 54 10.02 1.25 3.08
CA THR A 54 9.42 0.87 1.78
C THR A 54 8.20 1.71 1.43
N GLY A 55 7.33 2.00 2.39
CA GLY A 55 6.18 2.88 2.19
C GLY A 55 6.57 4.30 1.78
N PHE A 56 7.60 4.85 2.43
CA PHE A 56 8.13 6.18 2.08
C PHE A 56 8.63 6.22 0.64
N PHE A 57 9.48 5.26 0.24
CA PHE A 57 10.03 5.23 -1.12
C PHE A 57 8.97 4.94 -2.19
N LEU A 58 8.06 3.99 -1.95
CA LEU A 58 6.97 3.70 -2.88
C LEU A 58 6.02 4.90 -3.02
N GLY A 59 5.69 5.55 -1.92
CA GLY A 59 4.88 6.77 -1.95
C GLY A 59 5.59 7.93 -2.65
N LEU A 60 6.90 8.10 -2.46
CA LEU A 60 7.67 9.12 -3.17
C LEU A 60 7.69 8.88 -4.67
N LEU A 61 7.84 7.62 -5.08
CA LEU A 61 7.74 7.25 -6.49
C LEU A 61 6.34 7.54 -7.04
N GLN A 62 5.29 7.26 -6.27
CA GLN A 62 3.92 7.58 -6.65
C GLN A 62 3.71 9.09 -6.84
N ASP A 63 4.25 9.90 -5.93
CA ASP A 63 4.15 11.36 -6.01
C ASP A 63 4.84 11.89 -7.26
N ILE A 64 6.04 11.38 -7.58
CA ILE A 64 6.79 11.73 -8.81
C ILE A 64 6.00 11.35 -10.07
N LEU A 65 5.40 10.16 -10.09
CA LEU A 65 4.67 9.65 -11.26
C LEU A 65 3.32 10.33 -11.46
N SER A 66 2.65 10.73 -10.37
CA SER A 66 1.32 11.32 -10.41
C SER A 66 1.34 12.81 -10.79
N GLY A 67 2.49 13.48 -10.68
CA GLY A 67 2.62 14.92 -10.95
C GLY A 67 1.87 15.82 -9.95
N GLY A 68 1.45 15.27 -8.81
CA GLY A 68 0.68 15.96 -7.78
C GLY A 68 1.55 16.56 -6.67
N LEU A 69 0.96 16.73 -5.47
CA LEU A 69 1.68 17.22 -4.29
C LEU A 69 2.78 16.23 -3.86
N LEU A 70 4.04 16.61 -4.08
CA LEU A 70 5.20 15.81 -3.66
C LEU A 70 5.21 15.59 -2.14
N GLY A 71 5.40 14.33 -1.73
CA GLY A 71 5.50 13.92 -0.34
C GLY A 71 4.19 13.50 0.31
N SER A 72 3.03 13.74 -0.33
CA SER A 72 1.72 13.33 0.21
C SER A 72 1.62 11.81 0.32
N ASN A 73 1.92 11.08 -0.77
CA ASN A 73 1.89 9.63 -0.74
C ASN A 73 3.07 9.07 0.06
N SER A 74 4.25 9.72 0.01
CA SER A 74 5.40 9.29 0.84
C SER A 74 5.05 9.27 2.32
N LEU A 75 4.43 10.36 2.82
CA LEU A 75 4.03 10.49 4.22
C LEU A 75 2.98 9.44 4.58
N SER A 76 1.93 9.34 3.76
CA SER A 76 0.83 8.40 4.00
C SER A 76 1.33 6.95 4.06
N LYS A 77 1.99 6.49 3.00
CA LYS A 77 2.43 5.09 2.87
C LYS A 77 3.53 4.76 3.87
N GLY A 78 4.43 5.70 4.17
CA GLY A 78 5.41 5.54 5.24
C GLY A 78 4.76 5.31 6.61
N LEU A 79 3.79 6.15 6.99
CA LEU A 79 3.03 6.00 8.25
C LEU A 79 2.25 4.69 8.29
N LEU A 80 1.51 4.38 7.22
CA LEU A 80 0.71 3.16 7.14
C LEU A 80 1.60 1.90 7.18
N GLY A 81 2.75 1.91 6.50
CA GLY A 81 3.73 0.83 6.57
C GLY A 81 4.29 0.61 7.97
N TYR A 82 4.59 1.70 8.70
CA TYR A 82 5.03 1.63 10.09
C TYR A 82 3.94 1.05 11.01
N LEU A 83 2.73 1.61 10.95
CA LEU A 83 1.61 1.20 11.79
C LEU A 83 1.23 -0.27 11.55
N THR A 84 1.15 -0.67 10.29
CA THR A 84 0.80 -2.05 9.94
C THR A 84 1.89 -3.06 10.29
N GLY A 85 3.17 -2.64 10.29
CA GLY A 85 4.25 -3.47 10.79
C GLY A 85 4.29 -3.63 12.31
N GLY A 86 3.60 -2.76 13.06
CA GLY A 86 3.39 -2.90 14.50
C GLY A 86 2.27 -3.87 14.89
N LEU A 87 1.39 -4.27 13.96
CA LEU A 87 0.25 -5.14 14.24
C LEU A 87 0.65 -6.60 14.48
N VAL A 88 -0.18 -7.33 15.22
CA VAL A 88 0.08 -8.73 15.58
C VAL A 88 0.11 -9.63 14.35
N ARG A 89 1.33 -10.05 13.97
CA ARG A 89 1.64 -10.82 12.76
C ARG A 89 0.90 -12.15 12.64
N ASN A 90 0.56 -12.79 13.76
CA ASN A 90 -0.18 -14.06 13.79
C ASN A 90 -1.67 -13.90 13.43
N ILE A 91 -2.28 -12.76 13.78
CA ILE A 91 -3.68 -12.47 13.46
C ILE A 91 -3.80 -12.13 11.97
N ALA A 92 -2.88 -11.31 11.46
CA ALA A 92 -2.87 -10.89 10.07
C ALA A 92 -2.64 -12.05 9.08
N ARG A 93 -1.90 -13.10 9.46
CA ARG A 93 -1.64 -14.24 8.56
C ARG A 93 -2.85 -15.12 8.31
N ARG A 94 -3.77 -15.21 9.27
CA ARG A 94 -4.74 -16.32 9.32
C ARG A 94 -6.17 -15.87 9.06
N ASN A 95 -6.45 -14.58 9.17
CA ASN A 95 -7.80 -14.06 9.04
C ASN A 95 -7.95 -13.14 7.82
N TRP A 96 -8.66 -13.61 6.80
CA TRP A 96 -9.01 -12.81 5.62
C TRP A 96 -9.80 -11.56 5.97
N PHE A 97 -10.70 -11.63 6.96
CA PHE A 97 -11.47 -10.48 7.42
C PHE A 97 -10.55 -9.40 8.01
N PHE A 98 -9.49 -9.79 8.73
CA PHE A 98 -8.53 -8.82 9.26
C PHE A 98 -7.80 -8.07 8.14
N LEU A 99 -7.38 -8.77 7.08
CA LEU A 99 -6.71 -8.15 5.94
C LEU A 99 -7.64 -7.22 5.16
N ALA A 100 -8.91 -7.57 5.02
CA ALA A 100 -9.91 -6.69 4.42
C ALA A 100 -10.11 -5.41 5.25
N THR A 101 -10.30 -5.54 6.57
CA THR A 101 -10.41 -4.41 7.49
C THR A 101 -9.17 -3.53 7.46
N LEU A 102 -7.98 -4.14 7.38
CA LEU A 102 -6.73 -3.41 7.23
C LEU A 102 -6.71 -2.60 5.93
N GLY A 103 -7.07 -3.22 4.80
CA GLY A 103 -7.21 -2.55 3.51
C GLY A 103 -8.19 -1.37 3.58
N PHE A 104 -9.35 -1.55 4.21
CA PHE A 104 -10.35 -0.49 4.38
C PHE A 104 -9.78 0.73 5.12
N PHE A 105 -9.27 0.53 6.34
CA PHE A 105 -8.81 1.65 7.18
C PHE A 105 -7.57 2.35 6.60
N THR A 106 -6.66 1.58 6.02
CA THR A 106 -5.43 2.14 5.41
C THR A 106 -5.76 2.97 4.17
N THR A 107 -6.66 2.49 3.31
CA THR A 107 -7.09 3.24 2.12
C THR A 107 -7.92 4.47 2.49
N LEU A 108 -8.79 4.35 3.51
CA LEU A 108 -9.55 5.49 4.03
C LEU A 108 -8.62 6.58 4.56
N PHE A 109 -7.59 6.20 5.32
CA PHE A 109 -6.59 7.13 5.82
C PHE A 109 -5.84 7.82 4.68
N ASP A 110 -5.42 7.07 3.66
CA ASP A 110 -4.71 7.60 2.49
C ASP A 110 -5.55 8.65 1.74
N VAL A 111 -6.83 8.34 1.47
CA VAL A 111 -7.80 9.25 0.82
C VAL A 111 -8.02 10.52 1.64
N VAL A 112 -8.23 10.40 2.95
CA VAL A 112 -8.50 11.54 3.83
C VAL A 112 -7.25 12.41 3.96
N LEU A 113 -6.09 11.80 4.15
CA LEU A 113 -4.84 12.53 4.27
C LEU A 113 -4.51 13.28 2.99
N TRP A 114 -4.67 12.67 1.82
CA TRP A 114 -4.48 13.34 0.54
C TRP A 114 -5.42 14.54 0.38
N ALA A 115 -6.71 14.38 0.74
CA ALA A 115 -7.68 15.48 0.67
C ALA A 115 -7.31 16.63 1.60
N LEU A 116 -6.90 16.34 2.84
CA LEU A 116 -6.48 17.34 3.81
C LEU A 116 -5.23 18.10 3.35
N LEU A 117 -4.22 17.37 2.85
CA LEU A 117 -2.97 17.99 2.36
C LEU A 117 -3.22 18.81 1.09
N SER A 118 -4.09 18.35 0.20
CA SER A 118 -4.46 19.09 -1.02
C SER A 118 -5.17 20.40 -0.67
N LEU A 119 -6.09 20.40 0.29
CA LEU A 119 -6.75 21.63 0.77
C LEU A 119 -5.78 22.60 1.45
N LEU A 120 -4.78 22.07 2.17
CA LEU A 120 -3.82 22.89 2.91
C LEU A 120 -2.76 23.52 2.00
N PHE A 121 -2.22 22.77 1.06
CA PHE A 121 -1.06 23.17 0.25
C PHE A 121 -1.42 23.58 -1.18
N GLN A 122 -2.56 23.15 -1.71
CA GLN A 122 -3.03 23.45 -3.08
C GLN A 122 -4.49 23.88 -3.10
N PRO A 123 -4.90 24.89 -2.29
CA PRO A 123 -6.31 25.28 -2.18
C PRO A 123 -6.92 25.74 -3.51
N GLU A 124 -6.10 26.26 -4.43
CA GLU A 124 -6.53 26.75 -5.75
C GLU A 124 -7.03 25.64 -6.68
N LEU A 125 -6.54 24.40 -6.53
CA LEU A 125 -7.00 23.27 -7.35
C LEU A 125 -8.41 22.83 -6.96
N GLY A 126 -8.82 23.08 -5.71
CA GLY A 126 -10.06 22.59 -5.13
C GLY A 126 -10.13 21.06 -5.09
N ILE A 127 -11.19 20.54 -4.47
CA ILE A 127 -11.53 19.11 -4.55
C ILE A 127 -12.70 18.97 -5.51
N SER A 128 -12.51 18.21 -6.59
CA SER A 128 -13.61 17.86 -7.50
C SER A 128 -14.73 17.15 -6.74
N THR A 129 -15.98 17.48 -7.04
CA THR A 129 -17.16 16.82 -6.45
C THR A 129 -17.15 15.30 -6.68
N ASN A 130 -16.55 14.84 -7.77
CA ASN A 130 -16.44 13.43 -8.11
C ASN A 130 -15.37 12.70 -7.28
N TYR A 131 -14.43 13.42 -6.65
CA TYR A 131 -13.35 12.83 -5.86
C TYR A 131 -13.87 11.88 -4.78
N TRP A 132 -14.93 12.28 -4.07
CA TRP A 132 -15.51 11.47 -2.99
C TRP A 132 -16.12 10.17 -3.52
N PHE A 133 -16.82 10.23 -4.66
CA PHE A 133 -17.41 9.04 -5.28
C PHE A 133 -16.33 8.08 -5.81
N ASP A 134 -15.28 8.60 -6.43
CA ASP A 134 -14.16 7.81 -6.95
C ASP A 134 -13.32 7.20 -5.82
N SER A 135 -13.18 7.95 -4.72
CA SER A 135 -12.52 7.47 -3.50
C SER A 135 -13.29 6.35 -2.82
N LEU A 136 -14.63 6.42 -2.78
CA LEU A 136 -15.45 5.33 -2.24
C LEU A 136 -15.26 4.04 -3.03
N LYS A 137 -15.25 4.11 -4.36
CA LYS A 137 -14.98 2.94 -5.20
C LYS A 137 -13.58 2.39 -4.94
N THR A 138 -12.59 3.27 -4.79
CA THR A 138 -11.21 2.89 -4.50
C THR A 138 -11.07 2.22 -3.13
N ILE A 139 -11.74 2.72 -2.10
CA ILE A 139 -11.77 2.11 -0.76
C ILE A 139 -12.37 0.70 -0.82
N ILE A 140 -13.51 0.54 -1.49
CA ILE A 140 -14.15 -0.78 -1.66
C ILE A 140 -13.21 -1.73 -2.41
N LEU A 141 -12.62 -1.26 -3.51
CA LEU A 141 -11.72 -2.06 -4.33
C LEU A 141 -10.49 -2.51 -3.53
N ASN A 142 -9.78 -1.61 -2.86
CA ASN A 142 -8.60 -1.96 -2.07
C ASN A 142 -8.94 -2.83 -0.85
N THR A 143 -10.12 -2.64 -0.24
CA THR A 143 -10.62 -3.51 0.84
C THR A 143 -10.75 -4.95 0.36
N VAL A 144 -11.33 -5.14 -0.83
CA VAL A 144 -11.46 -6.47 -1.44
C VAL A 144 -10.11 -6.99 -1.88
N LEU A 145 -9.27 -6.18 -2.52
CA LEU A 145 -7.98 -6.61 -3.07
C LEU A 145 -6.91 -6.90 -2.00
N ALA A 146 -6.96 -6.24 -0.85
CA ALA A 146 -5.97 -6.39 0.22
C ALA A 146 -5.72 -7.85 0.63
N PRO A 147 -6.73 -8.67 1.00
CA PRO A 147 -6.51 -10.07 1.33
C PRO A 147 -5.89 -10.86 0.17
N PHE A 148 -6.37 -10.66 -1.07
CA PHE A 148 -5.83 -11.38 -2.23
C PHE A 148 -4.38 -11.00 -2.54
N ALA A 149 -4.07 -9.70 -2.57
CA ALA A 149 -2.74 -9.21 -2.87
C ALA A 149 -1.72 -9.66 -1.82
N ILE A 150 -2.04 -9.51 -0.53
CA ILE A 150 -1.16 -9.92 0.57
C ILE A 150 -0.96 -11.45 0.55
N HIS A 151 -2.01 -12.22 0.26
CA HIS A 151 -1.90 -13.67 0.15
C HIS A 151 -1.08 -14.10 -1.07
N LEU A 152 -1.32 -13.51 -2.24
CA LEU A 152 -0.57 -13.77 -3.46
C LEU A 152 0.93 -13.49 -3.27
N LEU A 153 1.27 -12.32 -2.73
CA LEU A 153 2.65 -11.94 -2.43
C LEU A 153 3.30 -12.93 -1.44
N SER A 154 2.52 -13.44 -0.49
CA SER A 154 3.02 -14.45 0.46
C SER A 154 3.37 -15.79 -0.18
N ILE A 155 2.57 -16.24 -1.16
CA ILE A 155 2.81 -17.47 -1.90
C ILE A 155 4.07 -17.31 -2.75
N ILE A 156 4.18 -16.18 -3.45
CA ILE A 156 5.32 -15.91 -4.33
C ILE A 156 6.61 -15.82 -3.50
N GLU A 157 6.61 -15.10 -2.37
CA GLU A 157 7.79 -15.02 -1.50
C GLU A 157 8.22 -16.42 -1.01
N GLY A 158 7.26 -17.27 -0.60
CA GLY A 158 7.55 -18.63 -0.15
C GLY A 158 8.10 -19.57 -1.23
N ARG A 159 7.83 -19.29 -2.51
CA ARG A 159 8.39 -20.04 -3.65
C ARG A 159 9.79 -19.58 -4.04
N ILE A 160 10.09 -18.30 -3.88
CA ILE A 160 11.35 -17.68 -4.34
C ILE A 160 12.41 -17.66 -3.25
N VAL A 161 12.02 -17.46 -1.99
CA VAL A 161 12.93 -17.31 -0.86
C VAL A 161 12.87 -18.57 0.02
N PRO A 162 13.90 -19.44 -0.01
CA PRO A 162 13.92 -20.64 0.82
C PRO A 162 13.93 -20.31 2.31
N SER A 163 13.16 -21.09 3.09
CA SER A 163 12.87 -20.91 4.52
C SER A 163 14.10 -20.83 5.43
N SER A 164 15.26 -21.31 4.97
CA SER A 164 16.54 -21.32 5.70
C SER A 164 17.23 -19.95 5.78
N LEU A 165 16.77 -18.96 5.01
CA LEU A 165 17.23 -17.56 5.02
C LEU A 165 16.21 -16.61 5.67
N GLY A 166 15.16 -17.15 6.28
CA GLY A 166 14.20 -16.37 7.04
C GLY A 166 14.91 -15.71 8.21
N ILE A 167 15.09 -14.39 8.15
CA ILE A 167 15.55 -13.58 9.28
C ILE A 167 14.69 -14.02 10.47
N PRO A 168 15.28 -14.55 11.57
CA PRO A 168 14.51 -14.99 12.71
C PRO A 168 13.59 -13.85 13.12
N TYR A 169 12.35 -14.17 13.46
CA TYR A 169 11.46 -13.18 14.05
C TYR A 169 12.23 -12.54 15.21
N PRO A 170 12.47 -11.21 15.21
CA PRO A 170 13.06 -10.59 16.37
C PRO A 170 12.11 -10.93 17.52
N ASN A 171 12.63 -11.68 18.49
CA ASN A 171 11.90 -12.15 19.62
C ASN A 171 11.53 -10.89 20.42
N ARG A 172 10.30 -10.40 20.24
CA ARG A 172 9.79 -9.29 21.05
C ARG A 172 9.36 -9.90 22.37
N SER A 173 10.32 -9.98 23.28
CA SER A 173 10.12 -10.11 24.73
C SER A 173 9.26 -8.96 25.24
#